data_AF-A0A8T4BV35-F1
#
_entry.id   AF-A0A8T4BV35-F1
#
_cell.length_a   1.000
_cell.length_b   1.000
_cell.length_c   1.000
_cell.angle_alpha   90.00
_cell.angle_beta   90.00
_cell.angle_gamma   90.00
#
_symmetry.space_group_name_H-M   'P 1'
#
loop_
_entity.id
_entity.type
_entity.pdbx_description
1 polymer ?
#
loop_
_entity_poly.entity_id
_entity_poly.type
_entity_poly.pdbx_seq_one_letter_code
_entity_poly.pdbx_strand_id
1 'polypeptide(L)'
;MKKEVVLILCLLFLMQFVSASSIDDEIQKITHYAEEYETGNINYIQLLLHASSVKQNLNKLMGATDMEYGGLLELDQLKSFLGEPSEQTKWVWVEKEEREKRLDEEVPVWKTILYDGKKIQVRISAFPSLFMKEDKESLIYRLNFEINFKKPKEDMNIKGKINEIQDLAEIFNLNPSNENAENLAKESVKAEKTFESYKIVGRIPTNLFVG
;
A
#
# COMPACT_ATOMS: atom_id res chain seq x y z
N MET A 1 35.41 -1.42 46.58
CA MET A 1 35.27 -0.13 45.90
C MET A 1 35.81 -0.09 44.46
N LYS A 2 37.05 -0.49 44.13
CA LYS A 2 37.54 -0.38 42.73
C LYS A 2 36.88 -1.34 41.71
N LYS A 3 36.39 -2.51 42.15
CA LYS A 3 35.79 -3.52 41.25
C LYS A 3 34.31 -3.24 40.89
N GLU A 4 33.57 -2.62 41.81
CA GLU A 4 32.15 -2.28 41.59
C GLU A 4 31.99 -1.12 40.60
N VAL A 5 32.92 -0.16 40.62
CA VAL A 5 32.95 0.97 39.66
C VAL A 5 33.19 0.49 38.23
N VAL A 6 34.05 -0.52 38.04
CA VAL A 6 34.32 -1.10 36.71
C VAL A 6 33.11 -1.87 36.19
N LEU A 7 32.37 -2.56 37.06
CA LEU A 7 31.18 -3.32 36.67
C LEU A 7 30.03 -2.38 36.24
N ILE A 8 29.85 -1.25 36.94
CA ILE A 8 28.87 -0.22 36.57
C ILE A 8 29.27 0.47 35.24
N LEU A 9 30.56 0.70 35.02
CA LEU A 9 31.05 1.28 33.75
C LEU A 9 30.83 0.33 32.56
N CYS A 10 31.05 -0.99 32.73
CA CYS A 10 30.71 -1.99 31.72
C CYS A 10 29.21 -2.09 31.48
N LEU A 11 28.38 -1.97 32.53
CA LEU A 11 26.92 -1.99 32.38
C LEU A 11 26.38 -0.77 31.62
N LEU A 12 27.01 0.40 31.80
CA LEU A 12 26.70 1.62 31.05
C LEU A 12 27.13 1.54 29.58
N PHE A 13 28.21 0.81 29.26
CA PHE A 13 28.63 0.58 27.87
C PHE A 13 27.75 -0.46 27.17
N LEU A 14 27.07 -1.31 27.93
CA LEU A 14 26.08 -2.28 27.45
C LEU A 14 24.65 -1.71 27.42
N MET A 15 24.40 -0.50 27.93
CA MET A 15 23.16 0.22 27.67
C MET A 15 23.20 0.67 26.21
N GLN A 16 22.66 -0.21 25.40
CA GLN A 16 22.76 -0.27 23.97
C GLN A 16 22.39 1.04 23.31
N PHE A 17 23.12 1.36 22.26
CA PHE A 17 22.71 2.26 21.19
C PHE A 17 21.34 1.78 20.67
N VAL A 18 20.26 2.29 21.25
CA VAL A 18 18.96 2.31 20.58
C VAL A 18 19.16 3.29 19.44
N SER A 19 19.64 2.79 18.30
CA SER A 19 19.66 3.56 17.08
C SER A 19 18.22 3.98 16.83
N ALA A 20 17.97 5.28 16.87
CA ALA A 20 16.72 5.83 16.36
C ALA A 20 16.55 5.27 14.96
N SER A 21 15.45 4.55 14.69
CA SER A 21 15.24 4.00 13.36
C SER A 21 15.24 5.17 12.38
N SER A 22 16.00 5.03 11.30
CA SER A 22 16.00 6.05 10.26
C SER A 22 14.77 5.88 9.39
N ILE A 23 14.42 6.95 8.69
CA ILE A 23 13.35 6.92 7.70
C ILE A 23 13.63 5.89 6.59
N ASP A 24 14.88 5.80 6.16
CA ASP A 24 15.32 4.81 5.17
C ASP A 24 15.14 3.38 5.67
N ASP A 25 15.37 3.12 6.96
CA ASP A 25 15.13 1.80 7.56
C ASP A 25 13.65 1.41 7.48
N GLU A 26 12.74 2.35 7.73
CA GLU A 26 11.30 2.08 7.64
C GLU A 26 10.84 1.87 6.19
N ILE A 27 11.41 2.59 5.21
CA ILE A 27 11.19 2.31 3.78
C ILE A 27 11.68 0.90 3.42
N GLN A 28 12.89 0.54 3.86
CA GLN A 28 13.45 -0.78 3.60
C GLN A 28 12.59 -1.88 4.21
N LYS A 29 12.03 -1.67 5.41
CA LYS A 29 11.09 -2.62 6.03
C LYS A 29 9.84 -2.85 5.19
N ILE A 30 9.15 -1.80 4.74
CA ILE A 30 7.94 -1.99 3.92
C ILE A 30 8.25 -2.64 2.57
N THR A 31 9.40 -2.30 1.97
CA THR A 31 9.88 -2.93 0.74
C THR A 31 10.12 -4.43 0.97
N HIS A 32 10.82 -4.78 2.05
CA HIS A 32 11.07 -6.16 2.44
C HIS A 32 9.76 -6.94 2.67
N TYR A 33 8.79 -6.37 3.39
CA TYR A 33 7.50 -7.03 3.60
C TYR A 33 6.70 -7.20 2.30
N ALA A 34 6.80 -6.24 1.37
CA ALA A 34 6.19 -6.37 0.05
C ALA A 34 6.84 -7.52 -0.76
N GLU A 35 8.15 -7.69 -0.67
CA GLU A 35 8.87 -8.83 -1.27
C GLU A 35 8.46 -10.16 -0.64
N GLU A 36 8.37 -10.24 0.69
CA GLU A 36 7.91 -11.43 1.41
C GLU A 36 6.48 -11.82 1.02
N TYR A 37 5.63 -10.83 0.71
CA TYR A 37 4.29 -11.10 0.17
C TYR A 37 4.34 -11.63 -1.27
N GLU A 38 5.21 -11.06 -2.11
CA GLU A 38 5.39 -11.51 -3.49
C GLU A 38 5.88 -12.94 -3.59
N THR A 39 6.80 -13.35 -2.71
CA THR A 39 7.30 -14.73 -2.61
C THR A 39 6.29 -15.68 -1.97
N GLY A 40 5.29 -15.15 -1.26
CA GLY A 40 4.26 -15.93 -0.57
C GLY A 40 4.66 -16.37 0.85
N ASN A 41 5.72 -15.78 1.41
CA ASN A 41 6.16 -16.01 2.78
C ASN A 41 5.20 -15.39 3.80
N ILE A 42 4.55 -14.28 3.45
CA ILE A 42 3.48 -13.67 4.26
C ILE A 42 2.19 -13.53 3.45
N ASN A 43 1.05 -13.56 4.15
CA ASN A 43 -0.26 -13.30 3.56
C ASN A 43 -0.62 -11.80 3.58
N TYR A 44 -1.74 -11.45 2.95
CA TYR A 44 -2.16 -10.06 2.81
C TYR A 44 -2.46 -9.35 4.15
N ILE A 45 -3.05 -10.06 5.12
CA ILE A 45 -3.36 -9.47 6.43
C ILE A 45 -2.07 -9.13 7.18
N GLN A 46 -1.06 -10.01 7.10
CA GLN A 46 0.27 -9.74 7.67
C GLN A 46 0.92 -8.53 6.99
N LEU A 47 0.87 -8.44 5.66
CA LEU A 47 1.38 -7.28 4.91
C LEU A 47 0.71 -5.98 5.38
N LEU A 48 -0.63 -5.96 5.54
CA LEU A 48 -1.36 -4.79 6.02
C LEU A 48 -0.96 -4.38 7.45
N LEU A 49 -0.80 -5.35 8.35
CA LEU A 49 -0.36 -5.09 9.72
C LEU A 49 1.04 -4.47 9.74
N HIS A 50 1.98 -5.03 8.97
CA HIS A 50 3.33 -4.50 8.85
C HIS A 50 3.34 -3.10 8.21
N ALA A 51 2.58 -2.89 7.15
CA ALA A 51 2.45 -1.58 6.51
C ALA A 51 1.88 -0.52 7.45
N SER A 52 0.87 -0.87 8.26
CA SER A 52 0.30 0.02 9.28
C SER A 52 1.35 0.41 10.34
N SER A 53 2.13 -0.57 10.82
CA SER A 53 3.21 -0.32 11.78
C SER A 53 4.31 0.58 11.19
N VAL A 54 4.73 0.33 9.95
CA VAL A 54 5.71 1.18 9.24
C VAL A 54 5.16 2.61 9.06
N LYS A 55 3.89 2.75 8.66
CA LYS A 55 3.23 4.06 8.53
C LYS A 55 3.26 4.83 9.85
N GLN A 56 2.92 4.19 10.97
CA GLN A 56 2.95 4.83 12.29
C GLN A 56 4.37 5.26 12.67
N ASN A 57 5.38 4.42 12.42
CA ASN A 57 6.77 4.76 12.69
C ASN A 57 7.25 5.93 11.84
N LEU A 58 6.94 5.93 10.54
CA LEU A 58 7.31 7.02 9.65
C LEU A 58 6.66 8.34 10.07
N ASN A 59 5.38 8.33 10.40
CA ASN A 59 4.71 9.51 10.97
C ASN A 59 5.48 10.00 12.20
N LYS A 60 5.80 9.12 13.15
CA LYS A 60 6.57 9.51 14.34
C LYS A 60 7.96 10.09 13.99
N LEU A 61 8.67 9.48 13.05
CA LEU A 61 10.03 9.89 12.66
C LEU A 61 10.07 11.26 12.00
N MET A 62 9.04 11.62 11.25
CA MET A 62 8.96 12.94 10.63
C MET A 62 8.42 14.02 11.59
N GLY A 63 8.43 13.75 12.89
CA GLY A 63 8.08 14.75 13.91
C GLY A 63 6.59 14.98 14.05
N ALA A 64 5.78 14.02 13.63
CA ALA A 64 4.34 14.14 13.69
C ALA A 64 3.87 13.87 15.14
N THR A 65 3.75 14.96 15.91
CA THR A 65 3.73 14.96 17.39
C THR A 65 2.40 14.58 18.03
N ASP A 66 1.28 14.61 17.30
CA ASP A 66 -0.04 14.20 17.82
C ASP A 66 -0.55 12.96 17.10
N MET A 67 -0.60 11.85 17.84
CA MET A 67 -1.21 10.59 17.39
C MET A 67 -2.71 10.74 17.07
N GLU A 68 -3.39 11.69 17.71
CA GLU A 68 -4.82 11.94 17.53
C GLU A 68 -5.15 12.55 16.16
N TYR A 69 -4.19 13.22 15.52
CA TYR A 69 -4.37 13.87 14.22
C TYR A 69 -3.51 13.27 13.12
N GLY A 70 -2.99 12.05 13.29
CA GLY A 70 -2.29 11.32 12.23
C GLY A 70 -0.96 11.93 11.80
N GLY A 71 -0.42 12.85 12.59
CA GLY A 71 0.84 13.49 12.31
C GLY A 71 0.80 14.62 11.27
N LEU A 72 1.25 15.81 11.67
CA LEU A 72 1.33 16.98 10.80
C LEU A 72 2.76 17.11 10.27
N LEU A 73 2.92 17.12 8.94
CA LEU A 73 4.23 17.22 8.30
C LEU A 73 4.38 18.56 7.60
N GLU A 74 5.53 19.20 7.83
CA GLU A 74 5.91 20.41 7.13
C GLU A 74 6.44 20.08 5.72
N LEU A 75 6.31 21.06 4.83
CA LEU A 75 6.71 20.95 3.42
C LEU A 75 8.17 20.52 3.26
N ASP A 76 9.07 21.14 4.03
CA ASP A 76 10.52 20.90 3.95
C ASP A 76 10.89 19.49 4.39
N GLN A 77 10.17 18.94 5.38
CA GLN A 77 10.36 17.57 5.84
C GLN A 77 9.97 16.57 4.75
N LEU A 78 8.81 16.78 4.10
CA LEU A 78 8.39 15.94 2.98
C LEU A 78 9.34 16.03 1.81
N LYS A 79 9.81 17.23 1.47
CA LYS A 79 10.75 17.42 0.37
C LYS A 79 12.08 16.71 0.63
N SER A 80 12.57 16.76 1.88
CA SER A 80 13.79 16.04 2.28
C SER A 80 13.66 14.53 2.14
N PHE A 81 12.44 14.00 2.29
CA PHE A 81 12.15 12.57 2.34
C PHE A 81 11.69 12.00 1.00
N LEU A 82 10.63 12.56 0.42
CA LEU A 82 9.98 12.09 -0.81
C LEU A 82 10.60 12.71 -2.08
N GLY A 83 11.51 13.68 -1.93
CA GLY A 83 12.11 14.40 -3.03
C GLY A 83 11.22 15.52 -3.57
N GLU A 84 11.38 15.84 -4.85
CA GLU A 84 10.55 16.84 -5.51
C GLU A 84 9.10 16.35 -5.67
N PRO A 85 8.10 17.24 -5.55
CA PRO A 85 6.70 16.87 -5.72
C PRO A 85 6.44 16.34 -7.12
N SER A 86 5.61 15.30 -7.22
CA SER A 86 5.23 14.68 -8.48
C SER A 86 4.18 15.48 -9.24
N GLU A 87 3.35 16.25 -8.53
CA GLU A 87 2.27 17.05 -9.11
C GLU A 87 1.94 18.25 -8.20
N GLN A 88 1.07 19.12 -8.69
CA GLN A 88 0.52 20.28 -7.95
C GLN A 88 -1.01 20.19 -8.00
N THR A 89 -1.69 20.68 -6.96
CA THR A 89 -3.16 20.69 -6.87
C THR A 89 -3.69 21.96 -6.22
N LYS A 90 -4.90 22.37 -6.59
CA LYS A 90 -5.67 23.38 -5.84
C LYS A 90 -6.69 22.74 -4.89
N TRP A 91 -6.88 21.44 -4.94
CA TRP A 91 -7.88 20.74 -4.14
C TRP A 91 -7.25 20.16 -2.89
N VAL A 92 -7.80 20.52 -1.74
CA VAL A 92 -7.34 20.08 -0.42
C VAL A 92 -8.51 19.53 0.38
N TRP A 93 -8.23 18.54 1.22
CA TRP A 93 -9.23 17.98 2.14
C TRP A 93 -9.36 18.85 3.39
N VAL A 94 -10.57 19.22 3.79
CA VAL A 94 -10.78 19.99 5.02
C VAL A 94 -11.08 19.03 6.18
N GLU A 95 -10.12 18.90 7.09
CA GLU A 95 -10.24 18.07 8.28
C GLU A 95 -11.43 18.55 9.12
N LYS A 96 -12.23 17.61 9.67
CA LYS A 96 -13.49 17.82 10.40
C LYS A 96 -14.72 18.19 9.57
N GLU A 97 -14.55 18.75 8.37
CA GLU A 97 -15.68 19.07 7.47
C GLU A 97 -15.96 17.96 6.45
N GLU A 98 -15.03 17.00 6.32
CA GLU A 98 -15.13 15.85 5.41
C GLU A 98 -15.47 16.23 3.96
N ARG A 99 -14.89 17.34 3.49
CA ARG A 99 -15.10 17.84 2.13
C ARG A 99 -13.82 18.37 1.52
N GLU A 100 -13.82 18.44 0.19
CA GLU A 100 -12.77 19.12 -0.56
C GLU A 100 -13.04 20.63 -0.63
N LYS A 101 -11.98 21.42 -0.51
CA LYS A 101 -11.96 22.88 -0.72
C LYS A 101 -10.96 23.20 -1.81
N ARG A 102 -11.29 24.15 -2.68
CA ARG A 102 -10.38 24.68 -3.69
C ARG A 102 -9.63 25.88 -3.11
N LEU A 103 -8.30 25.82 -3.12
CA LEU A 103 -7.39 26.91 -2.77
C LEU A 103 -7.21 27.88 -3.94
N ASP A 104 -6.80 29.10 -3.60
CA ASP A 104 -6.44 30.12 -4.58
C ASP A 104 -5.11 29.78 -5.27
N GLU A 105 -4.13 29.32 -4.48
CA GLU A 105 -2.80 28.91 -4.92
C GLU A 105 -2.67 27.38 -5.04
N GLU A 106 -1.78 26.94 -5.92
CA GLU A 106 -1.45 25.51 -6.05
C GLU A 106 -0.49 25.08 -4.95
N VAL A 107 -0.69 23.87 -4.46
CA VAL A 107 0.14 23.24 -3.44
C VAL A 107 0.65 21.89 -3.93
N PRO A 108 1.86 21.47 -3.50
CA PRO A 108 2.49 20.26 -4.00
C PRO A 108 1.81 18.99 -3.51
N VAL A 109 1.98 17.91 -4.29
CA VAL A 109 1.55 16.55 -3.96
C VAL A 109 2.66 15.58 -4.33
N TRP A 110 2.88 14.59 -3.48
CA TRP A 110 3.86 13.53 -3.72
C TRP A 110 3.17 12.20 -3.96
N LYS A 111 3.67 11.46 -4.95
CA LYS A 111 3.29 10.09 -5.27
C LYS A 111 4.57 9.32 -5.63
N THR A 112 5.09 8.57 -4.68
CA THR A 112 6.34 7.83 -4.83
C THR A 112 6.05 6.33 -4.79
N ILE A 113 6.57 5.59 -5.77
CA ILE A 113 6.51 4.13 -5.77
C ILE A 113 7.66 3.62 -4.91
N LEU A 114 7.34 2.94 -3.82
CA LEU A 114 8.33 2.32 -2.94
C LEU A 114 8.72 0.93 -3.43
N TYR A 115 7.75 0.19 -3.96
CA TYR A 115 7.97 -1.17 -4.45
C TYR A 115 7.07 -1.48 -5.65
N ASP A 116 7.62 -2.12 -6.68
CA ASP A 116 6.91 -2.42 -7.93
C ASP A 116 7.00 -3.90 -8.34
N GLY A 117 6.41 -4.78 -7.54
CA GLY A 117 6.44 -6.23 -7.72
C GLY A 117 5.58 -6.78 -8.87
N LYS A 118 5.38 -8.11 -8.91
CA LYS A 118 4.56 -8.78 -9.94
C LYS A 118 3.07 -8.75 -9.59
N LYS A 119 2.73 -9.03 -8.34
CA LYS A 119 1.37 -9.11 -7.80
C LYS A 119 0.90 -7.78 -7.23
N ILE A 120 1.78 -6.98 -6.64
CA ILE A 120 1.44 -5.71 -5.97
C ILE A 120 2.38 -4.58 -6.36
N GLN A 121 1.93 -3.36 -6.11
CA GLN A 121 2.73 -2.15 -6.12
C GLN A 121 2.44 -1.38 -4.83
N VAL A 122 3.50 -1.01 -4.11
CA VAL A 122 3.38 -0.20 -2.89
C VAL A 122 3.76 1.23 -3.23
N ARG A 123 2.87 2.16 -2.90
CA ARG A 123 3.10 3.59 -3.04
C ARG A 123 2.98 4.28 -1.70
N ILE A 124 3.76 5.35 -1.56
CA ILE A 124 3.56 6.35 -0.54
C ILE A 124 3.14 7.64 -1.24
N SER A 125 2.14 8.30 -0.68
CA SER A 125 1.69 9.59 -1.18
C SER A 125 1.53 10.57 -0.03
N ALA A 126 1.72 11.85 -0.33
CA ALA A 126 1.47 12.94 0.61
C ALA A 126 0.49 13.92 -0.04
N PHE A 127 -0.72 13.97 0.50
CA PHE A 127 -1.77 14.87 0.03
C PHE A 127 -1.98 16.03 1.02
N PRO A 128 -2.23 17.24 0.50
CA PRO A 128 -2.51 18.41 1.32
C PRO A 128 -3.91 18.32 1.96
N SER A 129 -3.96 18.65 3.24
CA SER A 129 -5.19 18.84 4.01
C SER A 129 -5.16 20.20 4.73
N LEU A 130 -6.33 20.78 4.98
CA LEU A 130 -6.49 21.94 5.85
C LEU A 130 -6.93 21.47 7.24
N PHE A 131 -6.13 21.82 8.25
CA PHE A 131 -6.43 21.56 9.64
C PHE A 131 -6.76 22.84 10.38
N MET A 132 -7.87 22.81 11.13
CA MET A 132 -8.31 23.93 11.97
C MET A 132 -7.80 23.77 13.41
N LYS A 133 -6.90 24.67 13.81
CA LYS A 133 -6.39 24.81 15.18
C LYS A 133 -6.60 26.23 15.67
N GLU A 134 -7.32 26.42 16.78
CA GLU A 134 -7.55 27.75 17.38
C GLU A 134 -8.07 28.79 16.36
N ASP A 135 -9.07 28.39 15.57
CA ASP A 135 -9.68 29.21 14.50
C ASP A 135 -8.71 29.64 13.38
N LYS A 136 -7.54 29.00 13.27
CA LYS A 136 -6.60 29.20 12.16
C LYS A 136 -6.55 27.96 11.26
N GLU A 137 -6.77 28.17 9.97
CA GLU A 137 -6.50 27.18 8.92
C GLU A 137 -4.98 27.02 8.77
N SER A 138 -4.51 25.78 8.88
CA SER A 138 -3.11 25.41 8.60
C SER A 138 -3.08 24.34 7.52
N LEU A 139 -2.27 24.56 6.48
CA LEU A 139 -1.99 23.55 5.47
C LEU A 139 -1.07 22.50 6.10
N ILE A 140 -1.52 21.26 6.09
CA ILE A 140 -0.80 20.10 6.59
C ILE A 140 -0.75 19.04 5.50
N TYR A 141 0.08 18.03 5.70
CA TYR A 141 0.17 16.91 4.78
C TYR A 141 0.00 15.59 5.51
N ARG A 142 -0.79 14.70 4.91
CA ARG A 142 -0.99 13.34 5.40
C ARG A 142 -0.28 12.35 4.51
N LEU A 143 0.52 11.48 5.12
CA LEU A 143 1.02 10.31 4.42
C LEU A 143 -0.07 9.26 4.25
N ASN A 144 -0.20 8.78 3.02
CA ASN A 144 -1.01 7.64 2.68
C ASN A 144 -0.15 6.52 2.06
N PHE A 145 -0.38 5.30 2.54
CA PHE A 145 0.25 4.09 2.02
C PHE A 145 -0.79 3.34 1.20
N GLU A 146 -0.47 3.09 -0.07
CA GLU A 146 -1.35 2.40 -0.98
C GLU A 146 -0.69 1.10 -1.42
N ILE A 147 -1.38 -0.02 -1.21
CA ILE A 147 -0.98 -1.32 -1.74
C ILE A 147 -1.95 -1.66 -2.86
N ASN A 148 -1.50 -1.50 -4.09
CA ASN A 148 -2.29 -1.74 -5.28
C ASN A 148 -1.99 -3.13 -5.82
N PHE A 149 -3.02 -3.97 -5.96
CA PHE A 149 -2.88 -5.25 -6.65
C PHE A 149 -2.73 -5.01 -8.16
N LYS A 150 -1.62 -5.46 -8.71
CA LYS A 150 -1.46 -5.50 -10.15
C LYS A 150 -2.38 -6.57 -10.69
N LYS A 151 -3.15 -6.21 -11.71
CA LYS A 151 -3.82 -7.22 -12.53
C LYS A 151 -2.72 -8.16 -13.05
N PRO A 152 -2.92 -9.49 -12.98
CA PRO A 152 -1.92 -10.41 -13.51
C PRO A 152 -1.61 -9.98 -14.94
N LYS A 153 -0.32 -9.73 -15.24
CA LYS A 153 0.16 -9.44 -16.59
C LYS A 153 0.12 -10.67 -17.51
N GLU A 154 -0.35 -11.81 -17.02
CA GLU A 154 -0.74 -12.86 -17.95
C GLU A 154 -1.78 -12.22 -18.86
N ASP A 155 -1.42 -12.06 -20.13
CA ASP A 155 -2.37 -11.86 -21.22
C ASP A 155 -3.30 -13.05 -21.16
N MET A 156 -4.30 -12.96 -20.29
CA MET A 156 -5.40 -13.87 -20.27
C MET A 156 -6.03 -13.64 -21.62
N ASN A 157 -5.70 -14.52 -22.56
CA ASN A 157 -6.30 -14.54 -23.87
C ASN A 157 -7.75 -14.99 -23.65
N ILE A 158 -8.58 -14.09 -23.12
CA ILE A 158 -9.99 -14.32 -22.79
C ILE A 158 -10.67 -14.84 -24.06
N LYS A 159 -10.35 -14.24 -25.20
CA LYS A 159 -10.81 -14.67 -26.51
C LYS A 159 -10.36 -16.10 -26.83
N GLY A 160 -9.10 -16.43 -26.61
CA GLY A 160 -8.58 -17.79 -26.79
C GLY A 160 -9.26 -18.83 -25.90
N LYS A 161 -9.51 -18.49 -24.62
CA LYS A 161 -10.22 -19.37 -23.69
C LYS A 161 -11.69 -19.55 -24.04
N ILE A 162 -12.35 -18.50 -24.51
CA ILE A 162 -13.73 -18.58 -25.02
C ILE A 162 -13.76 -19.44 -26.28
N ASN A 163 -12.83 -19.25 -27.22
CA ASN A 163 -12.74 -20.06 -28.43
C ASN A 163 -12.51 -21.54 -28.10
N GLU A 164 -11.62 -21.86 -27.16
CA GLU A 164 -11.38 -23.24 -26.71
C GLU A 164 -12.66 -23.90 -26.16
N ILE A 165 -13.48 -23.16 -25.39
CA ILE A 165 -14.78 -23.65 -24.91
C ILE A 165 -15.78 -23.81 -26.06
N GLN A 166 -15.79 -22.88 -27.03
CA GLN A 166 -16.63 -22.98 -28.21
C GLN A 166 -16.29 -24.22 -29.04
N ASP A 167 -15.01 -24.47 -29.30
CA ASP A 167 -14.52 -25.64 -30.02
C ASP A 167 -14.95 -26.93 -29.31
N LEU A 168 -14.83 -27.00 -27.97
CA LEU A 168 -15.29 -28.14 -27.17
C LEU A 168 -16.81 -28.33 -27.22
N ALA A 169 -17.57 -27.24 -27.23
CA ALA A 169 -19.03 -27.28 -27.35
C ALA A 169 -19.46 -27.78 -28.76
N GLU A 170 -18.77 -27.36 -29.80
CA GLU A 170 -18.96 -27.86 -31.16
C GLU A 170 -18.66 -29.36 -31.26
N ILE A 171 -17.54 -29.81 -30.68
CA ILE A 171 -17.19 -31.24 -30.61
C ILE A 171 -18.28 -32.05 -29.90
N PHE A 172 -18.78 -31.56 -28.75
CA PHE A 172 -19.86 -32.21 -28.02
C PHE A 172 -21.16 -32.26 -28.84
N ASN A 173 -21.52 -31.18 -29.53
CA ASN A 173 -22.73 -31.13 -30.36
C ASN A 173 -22.66 -32.10 -31.55
N LEU A 174 -21.47 -32.27 -32.13
CA LEU A 174 -21.24 -33.23 -33.21
C LEU A 174 -21.20 -34.68 -32.72
N ASN A 175 -20.65 -34.93 -31.52
CA ASN A 175 -20.55 -36.26 -30.93
C ASN A 175 -20.83 -36.21 -29.41
N PRO A 176 -22.10 -36.38 -28.99
CA PRO A 176 -22.50 -36.29 -27.60
C PRO A 176 -22.10 -37.54 -26.82
N SER A 177 -20.87 -37.55 -26.31
CA SER A 177 -20.35 -38.59 -25.41
C SER A 177 -20.16 -38.06 -24.00
N ASN A 178 -20.16 -38.96 -23.01
CA ASN A 178 -19.88 -38.59 -21.62
C ASN A 178 -18.49 -37.97 -21.46
N GLU A 179 -17.50 -38.46 -22.21
CA GLU A 179 -16.14 -37.93 -22.21
C GLU A 179 -16.09 -36.49 -22.74
N ASN A 180 -16.79 -36.20 -23.84
CA ASN A 180 -16.85 -34.84 -24.39
C ASN A 180 -17.60 -33.88 -23.46
N ALA A 181 -18.68 -34.35 -22.81
CA ALA A 181 -19.39 -33.56 -21.81
C ALA A 181 -18.51 -33.22 -20.61
N GLU A 182 -17.74 -34.18 -20.10
CA GLU A 182 -16.83 -33.98 -18.97
C GLU A 182 -15.69 -33.01 -19.32
N ASN A 183 -15.09 -33.16 -20.51
CA ASN A 183 -14.04 -32.25 -20.98
C ASN A 183 -14.54 -30.81 -21.10
N LEU A 184 -15.71 -30.61 -21.72
CA LEU A 184 -16.35 -29.29 -21.84
C LEU A 184 -16.64 -28.70 -20.46
N ALA A 185 -17.24 -29.48 -19.55
CA ALA A 185 -17.56 -29.00 -18.21
C ALA A 185 -16.30 -28.61 -17.42
N LYS A 186 -15.26 -29.44 -17.49
CA LYS A 186 -13.99 -29.22 -16.77
C LYS A 186 -13.29 -27.93 -17.23
N GLU A 187 -13.15 -27.73 -18.54
CA GLU A 187 -12.50 -26.52 -19.05
C GLU A 187 -13.39 -25.28 -18.85
N SER A 188 -14.72 -25.42 -18.90
CA SER A 188 -15.66 -24.32 -18.57
C SER A 188 -15.51 -23.86 -17.12
N VAL A 189 -15.48 -24.79 -16.15
CA VAL A 189 -15.28 -24.47 -14.72
C VAL A 189 -13.91 -23.86 -14.47
N LYS A 190 -12.87 -24.36 -15.14
CA LYS A 190 -11.52 -23.80 -15.04
C LYS A 190 -11.47 -22.37 -15.58
N ALA A 191 -12.08 -22.10 -16.72
CA ALA A 191 -12.17 -20.76 -17.28
C ALA A 191 -12.97 -19.81 -16.37
N GLU A 192 -14.10 -20.25 -15.83
CA GLU A 192 -14.91 -19.48 -14.87
C GLU A 192 -14.09 -19.06 -13.66
N LYS A 193 -13.43 -20.01 -12.96
CA LYS A 193 -12.56 -19.70 -11.82
C LYS A 193 -11.48 -18.70 -12.18
N THR A 194 -10.91 -18.85 -13.37
CA THR A 194 -9.88 -17.93 -13.83
C THR A 194 -10.50 -16.54 -14.05
N PHE A 195 -11.64 -16.40 -14.71
CA PHE A 195 -12.32 -15.11 -14.90
C PHE A 195 -12.81 -14.46 -13.60
N GLU A 196 -13.28 -15.24 -12.63
CA GLU A 196 -13.67 -14.74 -11.30
C GLU A 196 -12.50 -14.11 -10.55
N SER A 197 -11.32 -14.72 -10.64
CA SER A 197 -10.10 -14.15 -10.01
C SER A 197 -9.78 -12.74 -10.53
N TYR A 198 -10.16 -12.42 -11.78
CA TYR A 198 -10.01 -11.07 -12.33
C TYR A 198 -11.12 -10.10 -11.91
N LYS A 199 -12.34 -10.59 -11.63
CA LYS A 199 -13.44 -9.74 -11.14
C LYS A 199 -13.22 -9.28 -9.71
N ILE A 200 -12.65 -10.13 -8.85
CA ILE A 200 -12.45 -9.83 -7.42
C ILE A 200 -11.42 -8.72 -7.21
N VAL A 201 -10.38 -8.65 -8.05
CA VAL A 201 -9.37 -7.56 -8.01
C VAL A 201 -9.99 -6.19 -8.32
N GLY A 202 -11.14 -6.14 -9.00
CA GLY A 202 -11.85 -4.89 -9.32
C GLY A 202 -12.84 -4.41 -8.25
N ARG A 203 -13.08 -5.16 -7.17
CA ARG A 203 -14.07 -4.85 -6.12
C ARG A 203 -13.48 -4.91 -4.70
N ILE A 204 -12.28 -4.39 -4.48
CA ILE A 204 -11.87 -4.09 -3.10
C ILE A 204 -12.47 -2.72 -2.76
N PRO A 205 -13.43 -2.63 -1.81
CA PRO A 205 -13.97 -1.34 -1.39
C PRO A 205 -12.87 -0.54 -0.69
N THR A 206 -12.56 0.63 -1.24
CA THR A 206 -11.56 1.58 -0.73
C THR A 206 -11.94 2.27 0.58
N ASN A 207 -13.08 1.92 1.19
CA ASN A 207 -13.64 2.62 2.36
C ASN A 207 -13.35 1.93 3.71
N LEU A 208 -12.22 1.23 3.84
CA LEU A 208 -11.80 0.62 5.11
C LEU A 208 -10.53 1.27 5.68
N PHE A 209 -10.36 2.58 5.49
CA PHE A 209 -9.42 3.38 6.28
C PHE A 209 -10.00 4.79 6.45
N VAL A 210 -11.13 4.88 7.18
CA VAL A 210 -11.45 6.10 7.93
C VAL A 210 -10.97 5.83 9.33
N GLY A 211 -9.79 6.37 9.65
CA GLY A 211 -9.21 6.44 10.97
C GLY A 211 -8.69 7.85 11.16
#